data_AF-A0A927QQS8-F1
#
_entry.id   AF-A0A927QQS8-F1
#
_cell.length_a   1.000
_cell.length_b   1.000
_cell.length_c   1.000
_cell.angle_alpha   90.00
_cell.angle_beta   90.00
_cell.angle_gamma   90.00
#
_symmetry.space_group_name_H-M   'P 1'
#
loop_
_entity.id
_entity.type
_entity.pdbx_description
1 polymer ?
#
loop_
_entity_poly.entity_id
_entity_poly.type
_entity_poly.pdbx_seq_one_letter_code
_entity_poly.pdbx_strand_id
1 'polypeptide(L)'
;MKGKFMLIIMLLLVLAGCGGGPKADVLIFMTGPNGIPNEVGDKLQAALQTKLGEAPTVKIQTTPMFSMDKLVVEIAAGDNSIIIVPTEQFKTIGQQGGYVSLDDVAKQEDFPGGVLELPVDSKDKNAAPKKEKHLYGIPLEQTKWFTELNLNGKDLVAFIPANAKNLEKGLQVMKVIAQK
;
A
#
# COMPACT_ATOMS: atom_id res chain seq x y z
N MET A 1 -18.33 -46.91 -4.44
CA MET A 1 -17.28 -46.25 -3.62
C MET A 1 -16.49 -45.14 -4.35
N LYS A 2 -16.51 -45.03 -5.68
CA LYS A 2 -15.78 -43.98 -6.43
C LYS A 2 -16.42 -42.58 -6.40
N GLY A 3 -17.74 -42.48 -6.22
CA GLY A 3 -18.45 -41.18 -6.20
C GLY A 3 -18.32 -40.38 -4.90
N LYS A 4 -18.09 -41.03 -3.76
CA LYS A 4 -17.89 -40.34 -2.47
C LYS A 4 -16.53 -39.66 -2.36
N PHE A 5 -15.51 -40.15 -3.08
CA PHE A 5 -14.17 -39.58 -3.05
C PHE A 5 -14.06 -38.30 -3.89
N MET A 6 -14.82 -38.22 -4.99
CA MET A 6 -14.88 -37.04 -5.87
C MET A 6 -15.59 -35.84 -5.20
N LEU A 7 -16.54 -36.11 -4.32
CA LEU A 7 -17.30 -35.08 -3.60
C LEU A 7 -16.50 -34.44 -2.46
N ILE A 8 -15.54 -35.17 -1.87
CA ILE A 8 -14.65 -34.66 -0.81
C ILE A 8 -13.58 -33.72 -1.39
N ILE A 9 -13.04 -34.02 -2.58
CA ILE A 9 -12.06 -33.16 -3.26
C ILE A 9 -12.70 -31.83 -3.68
N MET A 10 -13.95 -31.87 -4.14
CA MET A 10 -14.70 -30.65 -4.49
C MET A 10 -15.04 -29.80 -3.25
N LEU A 11 -15.27 -30.42 -2.09
CA LEU A 11 -15.52 -29.71 -0.83
C LEU A 11 -14.24 -29.04 -0.26
N LEU A 12 -13.06 -29.65 -0.46
CA LEU A 12 -11.77 -29.09 -0.04
C LEU A 12 -11.37 -27.84 -0.84
N LEU A 13 -11.79 -27.74 -2.11
CA LEU A 13 -11.57 -26.54 -2.93
C LEU A 13 -12.42 -25.34 -2.47
N VAL A 14 -13.61 -25.59 -1.90
CA VAL A 14 -14.47 -24.52 -1.36
C VAL A 14 -13.94 -23.98 -0.03
N LEU A 15 -13.25 -24.82 0.76
CA LEU A 15 -12.63 -24.41 2.03
C LEU A 15 -11.39 -23.51 1.84
N ALA A 16 -10.72 -23.56 0.69
CA ALA A 16 -9.69 -22.59 0.33
C ALA A 16 -10.27 -21.19 -0.01
N GLY A 17 -11.60 -21.08 -0.22
CA GLY A 17 -12.30 -19.84 -0.53
C GLY A 17 -12.73 -19.01 0.69
N CYS A 18 -12.45 -19.47 1.92
CA CYS A 18 -12.86 -18.77 3.15
C CYS A 18 -11.65 -18.54 4.08
N GLY A 19 -10.93 -17.44 3.86
CA GLY A 19 -10.13 -16.75 4.88
C GLY A 19 -8.84 -17.40 5.43
N GLY A 20 -8.52 -18.64 5.08
CA GLY A 20 -7.36 -19.40 5.62
C GLY A 20 -6.19 -19.61 4.65
N GLY A 21 -6.15 -18.87 3.53
CA GLY A 21 -5.05 -18.97 2.57
C GLY A 21 -3.71 -18.45 3.13
N PRO A 22 -2.58 -18.72 2.45
CA PRO A 22 -1.29 -18.14 2.80
C PRO A 22 -1.42 -16.62 2.95
N LYS A 23 -0.83 -16.06 4.02
CA LYS A 23 -0.77 -14.61 4.18
C LYS A 23 -0.06 -14.01 2.97
N ALA A 24 -0.65 -12.99 2.37
CA ALA A 24 -0.04 -12.29 1.26
C ALA A 24 1.30 -11.68 1.70
N ASP A 25 2.24 -11.62 0.76
CA ASP A 25 3.57 -11.07 0.99
C ASP A 25 3.54 -9.59 1.35
N VAL A 26 2.65 -8.85 0.70
CA VAL A 26 2.48 -7.40 0.85
C VAL A 26 1.02 -7.10 1.16
N LEU A 27 0.79 -6.60 2.38
CA LEU A 27 -0.50 -6.04 2.79
C LEU A 27 -0.53 -4.55 2.46
N ILE A 28 -1.62 -4.13 1.82
CA ILE A 28 -1.88 -2.74 1.46
C ILE A 28 -3.15 -2.29 2.15
N PHE A 29 -3.04 -1.34 3.06
CA PHE A 29 -4.21 -0.67 3.63
C PHE A 29 -4.55 0.56 2.78
N MET A 30 -5.83 0.72 2.44
CA MET A 30 -6.28 1.80 1.58
C MET A 30 -7.55 2.46 2.12
N THR A 31 -7.53 3.77 2.25
CA THR A 31 -8.69 4.55 2.63
C THR A 31 -8.75 5.86 1.83
N GLY A 32 -9.97 6.25 1.45
CA GLY A 32 -10.24 7.48 0.72
C GLY A 32 -10.96 8.49 1.60
N PRO A 33 -11.08 9.76 1.17
CA PRO A 33 -11.72 10.80 1.96
C PRO A 33 -13.19 10.47 2.28
N ASN A 34 -13.86 9.75 1.38
CA ASN A 34 -15.23 9.26 1.54
C ASN A 34 -15.30 7.74 1.80
N GLY A 35 -14.16 7.12 2.15
CA GLY A 35 -14.01 5.67 2.13
C GLY A 35 -13.93 5.09 0.71
N ILE A 36 -13.66 3.79 0.63
CA ILE A 36 -13.49 3.03 -0.61
C ILE A 36 -14.26 1.70 -0.47
N PRO A 37 -15.22 1.41 -1.37
CA PRO A 37 -15.93 0.13 -1.38
C PRO A 37 -14.99 -1.05 -1.61
N ASN A 38 -15.30 -2.19 -1.00
CA ASN A 38 -14.47 -3.39 -1.09
C ASN A 38 -14.32 -3.89 -2.53
N GLU A 39 -15.35 -3.73 -3.34
CA GLU A 39 -15.36 -4.13 -4.75
C GLU A 39 -14.32 -3.34 -5.57
N VAL A 40 -14.04 -2.09 -5.19
CA VAL A 40 -12.98 -1.28 -5.80
C VAL A 40 -11.61 -1.79 -5.35
N GLY A 41 -11.46 -2.11 -4.06
CA GLY A 41 -10.25 -2.73 -3.51
C GLY A 41 -9.91 -4.07 -4.20
N ASP A 42 -10.91 -4.92 -4.43
CA ASP A 42 -10.72 -6.22 -5.10
C ASP A 42 -10.29 -6.05 -6.57
N LYS A 43 -10.86 -5.07 -7.29
CA LYS A 43 -10.44 -4.74 -8.66
C LYS A 43 -9.00 -4.24 -8.71
N LEU A 44 -8.64 -3.33 -7.81
CA LEU A 44 -7.28 -2.81 -7.67
C LEU A 44 -6.28 -3.93 -7.35
N GLN A 45 -6.65 -4.83 -6.44
CA GLN A 45 -5.82 -5.97 -6.04
C GLN A 45 -5.59 -6.91 -7.22
N ALA A 46 -6.65 -7.28 -7.94
CA ALA A 46 -6.55 -8.17 -9.10
C ALA A 46 -5.64 -7.57 -10.18
N ALA A 47 -5.84 -6.29 -10.51
CA ALA A 47 -5.01 -5.61 -11.51
C ALA A 47 -3.54 -5.51 -11.08
N LEU A 48 -3.28 -5.22 -9.81
CA LEU A 48 -1.93 -5.14 -9.28
C LEU A 48 -1.25 -6.51 -9.30
N GLN A 49 -1.96 -7.56 -8.86
CA GLN A 49 -1.45 -8.93 -8.90
C GLN A 49 -1.13 -9.38 -10.33
N THR A 50 -1.98 -9.04 -11.32
CA THR A 50 -1.71 -9.33 -12.73
C THR A 50 -0.40 -8.68 -13.21
N LYS A 51 -0.11 -7.46 -12.78
CA LYS A 51 1.13 -6.76 -13.14
C LYS A 51 2.36 -7.34 -12.43
N LEU A 52 2.20 -7.88 -11.23
CA LEU A 52 3.28 -8.48 -10.42
C LEU A 52 3.60 -9.92 -10.83
N GLY A 53 2.64 -10.66 -11.39
CA GLY A 53 2.79 -12.08 -11.68
C GLY A 53 2.54 -12.95 -10.44
N GLU A 54 3.33 -14.02 -10.26
CA GLU A 54 3.13 -14.99 -9.16
C GLU A 54 3.64 -14.50 -7.80
N ALA A 55 4.65 -13.62 -7.79
CA ALA A 55 5.23 -13.07 -6.56
C ALA A 55 5.79 -11.65 -6.80
N PRO A 56 5.70 -10.74 -5.82
CA PRO A 56 5.04 -10.92 -4.53
C PRO A 56 3.51 -11.01 -4.64
N THR A 57 2.90 -11.73 -3.71
CA THR A 57 1.44 -11.75 -3.55
C THR A 57 0.96 -10.50 -2.80
N VAL A 58 -0.13 -9.89 -3.25
CA VAL A 58 -0.69 -8.68 -2.64
C VAL A 58 -2.10 -8.91 -2.08
N LYS A 59 -2.38 -8.30 -0.93
CA LYS A 59 -3.75 -8.18 -0.41
C LYS A 59 -4.05 -6.71 -0.15
N ILE A 60 -5.12 -6.20 -0.76
CA ILE A 60 -5.61 -4.84 -0.50
C ILE A 60 -6.76 -4.94 0.48
N GLN A 61 -6.71 -4.10 1.51
CA GLN A 61 -7.75 -3.93 2.49
C GLN A 61 -8.26 -2.50 2.42
N THR A 62 -9.51 -2.33 2.04
CA THR A 62 -10.17 -1.03 1.98
C THR A 62 -11.08 -0.82 3.17
N THR A 63 -11.42 0.44 3.42
CA THR A 63 -12.48 0.80 4.38
C THR A 63 -13.58 1.59 3.69
N PRO A 64 -14.84 1.15 3.75
CA PRO A 64 -15.95 1.86 3.11
C PRO A 64 -16.27 3.20 3.77
N MET A 65 -15.75 3.45 4.97
CA MET A 65 -15.85 4.72 5.68
C MET A 65 -14.47 5.10 6.23
N PHE A 66 -14.12 6.37 6.07
CA PHE A 66 -12.89 6.92 6.61
C PHE A 66 -12.94 7.00 8.15
N SER A 67 -11.85 6.63 8.81
CA SER A 67 -11.67 6.76 10.25
C SER A 67 -10.19 7.01 10.55
N MET A 68 -9.91 8.11 11.25
CA MET A 68 -8.55 8.40 11.71
C MET A 68 -8.07 7.37 12.72
N ASP A 69 -8.94 6.91 13.63
CA ASP A 69 -8.58 5.90 14.64
C ASP A 69 -8.13 4.60 13.98
N LYS A 70 -8.86 4.16 12.95
CA LYS A 70 -8.47 2.97 12.18
C LYS A 70 -7.13 3.18 11.47
N LEU A 71 -6.93 4.32 10.82
CA LEU A 71 -5.66 4.62 10.16
C LEU A 71 -4.48 4.59 11.14
N VAL A 72 -4.62 5.18 12.32
CA VAL A 72 -3.58 5.16 13.37
C VAL A 72 -3.28 3.74 13.84
N VAL A 73 -4.31 2.92 14.04
CA VAL A 73 -4.14 1.51 14.44
C VAL A 73 -3.40 0.72 13.36
N GLU A 74 -3.78 0.87 12.10
CA GLU A 74 -3.16 0.17 10.96
C GLU A 74 -1.68 0.56 10.76
N ILE A 75 -1.33 1.83 11.01
CA ILE A 75 0.05 2.30 11.02
C ILE A 75 0.80 1.70 12.21
N ALA A 76 0.25 1.81 13.42
CA ALA A 76 0.90 1.34 14.65
C ALA A 76 1.14 -0.18 14.65
N ALA A 77 0.25 -0.96 14.05
CA ALA A 77 0.39 -2.40 13.91
C ALA A 77 1.62 -2.81 13.08
N GLY A 78 2.01 -1.99 12.09
CA GLY A 78 3.17 -2.22 11.21
C GLY A 78 3.03 -3.45 10.29
N ASP A 79 1.84 -4.03 10.21
CA ASP A 79 1.55 -5.18 9.34
C ASP A 79 1.39 -4.77 7.87
N ASN A 80 0.98 -3.53 7.62
CA ASN A 80 0.81 -2.98 6.27
C ASN A 80 2.17 -2.55 5.72
N SER A 81 2.54 -3.13 4.58
CA SER A 81 3.77 -2.76 3.87
C SER A 81 3.58 -1.50 3.04
N ILE A 82 2.36 -1.24 2.58
CA ILE A 82 1.98 -0.01 1.88
C ILE A 82 0.70 0.52 2.50
N ILE A 83 0.62 1.84 2.64
CA ILE A 83 -0.58 2.52 3.09
C ILE A 83 -0.96 3.58 2.04
N ILE A 84 -2.25 3.64 1.72
CA ILE A 84 -2.81 4.58 0.76
C ILE A 84 -3.86 5.42 1.47
N VAL A 85 -3.64 6.74 1.49
CA VAL A 85 -4.48 7.70 2.22
C VAL A 85 -4.71 8.95 1.39
N PRO A 86 -5.66 9.81 1.78
CA PRO A 86 -5.77 11.11 1.17
C PRO A 86 -4.55 11.98 1.46
N THR A 87 -4.27 12.91 0.55
CA THR A 87 -3.04 13.72 0.51
C THR A 87 -2.80 14.50 1.80
N GLU A 88 -3.86 14.99 2.43
CA GLU A 88 -3.76 15.75 3.69
C GLU A 88 -3.27 14.87 4.85
N GLN A 89 -3.74 13.62 4.95
CA GLN A 89 -3.26 12.66 5.94
C GLN A 89 -1.81 12.27 5.65
N PHE A 90 -1.46 12.05 4.38
CA PHE A 90 -0.08 11.77 3.97
C PHE A 90 0.88 12.90 4.40
N LYS A 91 0.52 14.17 4.21
CA LYS A 91 1.36 15.29 4.67
C LYS A 91 1.48 15.31 6.21
N THR A 92 0.38 15.08 6.92
CA THR A 92 0.31 15.16 8.38
C THR A 92 1.15 14.06 9.05
N ILE A 93 1.03 12.82 8.58
CA ILE A 93 1.77 11.68 9.14
C ILE A 93 3.27 11.81 8.84
N GLY A 94 3.64 12.32 7.67
CA GLY A 94 5.04 12.48 7.26
C GLY A 94 5.84 13.36 8.21
N GLN A 95 5.23 14.41 8.77
CA GLN A 95 5.89 15.31 9.72
C GLN A 95 6.42 14.60 10.99
N GLN A 96 5.94 13.39 11.28
CA GLN A 96 6.35 12.59 12.43
C GLN A 96 7.53 11.63 12.10
N GLY A 97 8.14 11.73 10.91
CA GLY A 97 9.29 10.90 10.52
C GLY A 97 8.94 9.46 10.15
N GLY A 98 7.68 9.21 9.76
CA GLY A 98 7.12 7.87 9.63
C GLY A 98 7.28 7.18 8.27
N TYR A 99 8.12 7.68 7.35
CA TYR A 99 8.17 7.21 5.96
C TYR A 99 9.52 6.68 5.52
N VAL A 100 9.47 5.69 4.63
CA VAL A 100 10.63 5.23 3.86
C VAL A 100 10.75 6.09 2.60
N SER A 101 11.97 6.53 2.26
CA SER A 101 12.24 7.17 0.97
C SER A 101 11.97 6.22 -0.19
N LEU A 102 11.41 6.77 -1.26
CA LEU A 102 11.07 6.12 -2.52
C LEU A 102 11.96 6.62 -3.68
N ASP A 103 13.07 7.31 -3.40
CA ASP A 103 13.96 7.81 -4.46
C ASP A 103 14.56 6.68 -5.32
N ASP A 104 14.74 5.48 -4.76
CA ASP A 104 15.16 4.27 -5.49
C ASP A 104 14.02 3.58 -6.26
N VAL A 105 12.78 4.07 -6.09
CA VAL A 105 11.58 3.55 -6.73
C VAL A 105 11.20 4.40 -7.95
N ALA A 106 11.23 5.73 -7.79
CA ALA A 106 10.88 6.66 -8.86
C ALA A 106 11.58 8.02 -8.67
N LYS A 107 11.64 8.79 -9.74
CA LYS A 107 12.20 10.14 -9.69
C LYS A 107 11.23 11.11 -9.04
N GLN A 108 11.77 12.05 -8.25
CA GLN A 108 10.98 13.07 -7.56
C GLN A 108 10.18 13.94 -8.54
N GLU A 109 10.74 14.24 -9.70
CA GLU A 109 10.13 15.09 -10.73
C GLU A 109 8.88 14.45 -11.34
N ASP A 110 8.80 13.11 -11.35
CA ASP A 110 7.63 12.39 -11.86
C ASP A 110 6.47 12.44 -10.86
N PHE A 111 6.75 12.62 -9.57
CA PHE A 111 5.79 12.55 -8.47
C PHE A 111 5.92 13.72 -7.48
N PRO A 112 5.82 14.98 -7.91
CA PRO A 112 6.07 16.14 -7.05
C PRO A 112 5.14 16.22 -5.84
N GLY A 113 3.90 15.72 -5.96
CA GLY A 113 2.93 15.67 -4.86
C GLY A 113 3.27 14.67 -3.75
N GLY A 114 4.24 13.78 -3.98
CA GLY A 114 4.74 12.82 -3.00
C GLY A 114 6.07 13.22 -2.35
N VAL A 115 6.65 14.35 -2.76
CA VAL A 115 7.93 14.83 -2.24
C VAL A 115 7.70 15.65 -0.98
N LEU A 116 8.35 15.29 0.12
CA LEU A 116 8.26 16.00 1.39
C LEU A 116 9.67 16.34 1.90
N GLU A 117 9.75 17.42 2.68
CA GLU A 117 10.96 17.78 3.43
C GLU A 117 10.75 17.40 4.89
N LEU A 118 11.38 16.30 5.31
CA LEU A 118 11.16 15.67 6.61
C LEU A 118 12.44 15.66 7.45
N PRO A 119 12.32 15.70 8.79
CA PRO A 119 13.48 15.50 9.65
C PRO A 119 14.04 14.08 9.48
N VAL A 120 15.35 13.96 9.32
CA VAL A 120 16.07 12.68 9.31
C VAL A 120 16.84 12.50 10.62
N ASP A 121 16.90 11.26 11.10
CA ASP A 121 17.66 10.93 12.30
C ASP A 121 19.15 11.19 12.07
N SER A 122 19.71 12.11 12.84
CA SER A 122 21.14 12.33 12.88
C SER A 122 21.82 11.20 13.65
N LYS A 123 22.90 10.64 13.08
CA LYS A 123 23.78 9.70 13.80
C LYS A 123 24.49 10.37 15.00
N ASP A 124 24.55 11.69 15.01
CA ASP A 124 25.03 12.48 16.15
C ASP A 124 23.84 12.93 17.01
N LYS A 125 23.77 12.42 18.25
CA LYS A 125 22.73 12.72 19.23
C LYS A 125 22.75 14.17 19.73
N ASN A 126 23.81 14.93 19.44
CA ASN A 126 23.94 16.33 19.82
C ASN A 126 23.69 17.31 18.66
N ALA A 127 23.46 16.81 17.45
CA ALA A 127 23.16 17.65 16.30
C ALA A 127 21.64 17.90 16.18
N ALA A 128 21.27 19.13 15.80
CA ALA A 128 19.89 19.45 15.46
C ALA A 128 19.40 18.55 14.31
N PRO A 129 18.13 18.08 14.33
CA PRO A 129 17.58 17.25 13.27
C PRO A 129 17.69 17.98 11.93
N LYS A 130 18.41 17.38 10.99
CA LYS A 130 18.50 17.89 9.62
C LYS A 130 17.21 17.55 8.91
N LYS A 131 16.72 18.49 8.09
CA LYS A 131 15.62 18.22 7.19
C LYS A 131 16.19 17.85 5.83
N GLU A 132 15.69 16.77 5.25
CA GLU A 132 16.05 16.34 3.92
C GLU A 132 14.79 16.17 3.06
N LYS A 133 14.94 16.45 1.77
CA LYS A 133 13.84 16.43 0.80
C LYS A 133 13.93 15.19 -0.06
N HIS A 134 12.94 14.32 0.05
CA HIS A 134 12.89 13.04 -0.67
C HIS A 134 11.49 12.74 -1.20
N LEU A 135 11.41 11.83 -2.16
CA LEU A 135 10.14 11.21 -2.53
C LEU A 135 9.72 10.27 -1.41
N TYR A 136 8.54 10.46 -0.83
CA TYR A 136 8.01 9.60 0.24
C TYR A 136 6.67 8.95 -0.11
N GLY A 137 6.02 9.41 -1.19
CA GLY A 137 4.77 8.84 -1.63
C GLY A 137 4.60 8.91 -3.14
N ILE A 138 3.68 8.10 -3.66
CA ILE A 138 3.30 8.07 -5.06
C ILE A 138 1.83 8.53 -5.16
N PRO A 139 1.58 9.77 -5.61
CA PRO A 139 0.24 10.22 -5.99
C PRO A 139 -0.35 9.31 -7.08
N LEU A 140 -1.57 8.81 -6.85
CA LEU A 140 -2.14 7.73 -7.65
C LEU A 140 -2.87 8.20 -8.91
N GLU A 141 -3.19 9.49 -9.01
CA GLU A 141 -4.00 10.09 -10.08
C GLU A 141 -3.48 9.77 -11.51
N GLN A 142 -2.16 9.71 -11.69
CA GLN A 142 -1.54 9.50 -13.01
C GLN A 142 -0.87 8.14 -13.16
N THR A 143 -1.09 7.22 -12.21
CA THR A 143 -0.50 5.88 -12.28
C THR A 143 -1.28 5.00 -13.23
N LYS A 144 -0.59 4.19 -14.04
CA LYS A 144 -1.21 3.18 -14.92
C LYS A 144 -2.18 2.27 -14.18
N TRP A 145 -1.85 1.96 -12.92
CA TRP A 145 -2.66 1.11 -12.08
C TRP A 145 -4.09 1.66 -11.88
N PHE A 146 -4.26 2.98 -11.77
CA PHE A 146 -5.57 3.62 -11.65
C PHE A 146 -6.17 3.96 -13.02
N THR A 147 -5.38 4.52 -13.93
CA THR A 147 -5.87 5.04 -15.20
C THR A 147 -6.37 3.93 -16.13
N GLU A 148 -5.70 2.77 -16.17
CA GLU A 148 -6.14 1.63 -17.00
C GLU A 148 -7.47 1.02 -16.52
N LEU A 149 -7.81 1.22 -15.25
CA LEU A 149 -9.08 0.75 -14.66
C LEU A 149 -10.19 1.81 -14.71
N ASN A 150 -9.92 2.99 -15.30
CA ASN A 150 -10.80 4.17 -15.23
C ASN A 150 -11.21 4.53 -13.79
N LEU A 151 -10.32 4.30 -12.83
CA LEU A 151 -10.52 4.66 -11.43
C LEU A 151 -9.93 6.04 -11.15
N ASN A 152 -10.59 6.79 -10.27
CA ASN A 152 -10.10 8.10 -9.86
C ASN A 152 -9.13 7.95 -8.68
N GLY A 153 -7.83 8.12 -8.96
CA GLY A 153 -6.76 8.15 -7.96
C GLY A 153 -6.49 9.54 -7.37
N LYS A 154 -7.32 10.54 -7.71
CA LYS A 154 -7.15 11.93 -7.27
C LYS A 154 -7.11 12.01 -5.75
N ASP A 155 -6.21 12.87 -5.27
CA ASP A 155 -5.96 13.13 -3.85
C ASP A 155 -5.50 11.92 -3.04
N LEU A 156 -5.22 10.76 -3.64
CA LEU A 156 -4.68 9.59 -2.94
C LEU A 156 -3.18 9.46 -3.16
N VAL A 157 -2.46 9.13 -2.08
CA VAL A 157 -1.01 8.92 -2.10
C VAL A 157 -0.69 7.58 -1.45
N ALA A 158 0.05 6.73 -2.16
CA ALA A 158 0.60 5.50 -1.62
C ALA A 158 1.98 5.75 -1.01
N PHE A 159 2.24 5.22 0.18
CA PHE A 159 3.55 5.34 0.85
C PHE A 159 3.90 4.05 1.60
N ILE A 160 5.17 3.92 1.99
CA ILE A 160 5.64 2.82 2.84
C ILE A 160 5.93 3.38 4.24
N PRO A 161 5.25 2.90 5.30
CA PRO A 161 5.54 3.35 6.65
C PRO A 161 6.89 2.80 7.12
N ALA A 162 7.62 3.59 7.93
CA ALA A 162 8.96 3.25 8.41
C ALA A 162 9.01 1.95 9.25
N ASN A 163 7.89 1.57 9.87
CA ASN A 163 7.76 0.34 10.66
C ASN A 163 7.23 -0.87 9.86
N ALA A 164 7.15 -0.77 8.53
CA ALA A 164 6.73 -1.88 7.66
C ALA A 164 7.64 -3.10 7.82
N LYS A 165 7.06 -4.26 8.17
CA LYS A 165 7.81 -5.51 8.39
C LYS A 165 8.44 -6.11 7.13
N ASN A 166 7.89 -5.84 5.94
CA ASN A 166 8.32 -6.46 4.69
C ASN A 166 8.74 -5.41 3.64
N LEU A 167 9.70 -4.58 4.01
CA LEU A 167 10.13 -3.42 3.23
C LEU A 167 10.55 -3.77 1.80
N GLU A 168 11.34 -4.82 1.61
CA GLU A 168 11.87 -5.19 0.29
C GLU A 168 10.73 -5.51 -0.70
N LYS A 169 9.78 -6.35 -0.29
CA LYS A 169 8.62 -6.68 -1.15
C LYS A 169 7.69 -5.48 -1.31
N GLY A 170 7.53 -4.64 -0.28
CA GLY A 170 6.82 -3.38 -0.38
C GLY A 170 7.41 -2.45 -1.47
N LEU A 171 8.73 -2.31 -1.52
CA LEU A 171 9.43 -1.53 -2.54
C LEU A 171 9.25 -2.13 -3.94
N GLN A 172 9.27 -3.45 -4.09
CA GLN A 172 8.98 -4.12 -5.37
C GLN A 172 7.57 -3.78 -5.87
N VAL A 173 6.57 -3.85 -4.99
CA VAL A 173 5.19 -3.47 -5.33
C VAL A 173 5.09 -1.98 -5.65
N MET A 174 5.77 -1.11 -4.89
CA MET A 174 5.76 0.33 -5.15
C MET A 174 6.35 0.69 -6.52
N LYS A 175 7.37 -0.03 -7.00
CA LYS A 175 7.91 0.14 -8.37
C LYS A 175 6.87 -0.12 -9.44
N VAL A 176 5.94 -1.05 -9.22
CA VAL A 176 4.83 -1.30 -10.14
C VAL A 176 3.76 -0.21 -10.02
N ILE A 177 3.43 0.22 -8.79
CA ILE A 177 2.48 1.31 -8.54
C ILE A 177 2.95 2.62 -9.19
N ALA A 178 4.24 2.92 -9.15
CA ALA A 178 4.84 4.13 -9.70
C ALA A 178 4.94 4.16 -11.23
N GLN A 179 4.43 3.15 -11.95
CA GLN A 179 4.40 3.18 -13.40
C GLN A 179 3.34 4.17 -13.92
N LYS A 180 3.75 5.05 -14.85
CA LYS A 180 2.87 5.93 -15.64
C LYS A 180 2.69 5.39 -17.06
#